data_AF-A0A3D5YQA3-F1
#
_entry.id   AF-A0A3D5YQA3-F1
#
_cell.length_a   1.000
_cell.length_b   1.000
_cell.length_c   1.000
_cell.angle_alpha   90.00
_cell.angle_beta   90.00
_cell.angle_gamma   90.00
#
_symmetry.space_group_name_H-M   'P 1'
#
loop_
_entity.id
_entity.type
_entity.pdbx_description
1 polymer ?
#
loop_
_entity_poly.entity_id
_entity_poly.type
_entity_poly.pdbx_seq_one_letter_code
_entity_poly.pdbx_strand_id
1 'polypeptide(L)' 'MQQIVIFGSTGSIGTSTLDVLRLHPDKYQIFALTG' A
#
# COMPACT_ATOMS: atom_id res chain seq x y z
N MET A 1 14.04 -1.32 -2.48
CA MET A 1 12.92 -1.45 -1.52
C MET A 1 12.44 -0.05 -1.17
N GLN A 2 11.22 0.31 -1.58
CA GLN A 2 10.62 1.62 -1.33
C GLN A 2 9.59 1.50 -0.21
N GLN A 3 9.65 2.42 0.75
CA GLN A 3 8.69 2.47 1.87
C GLN A 3 7.49 3.33 1.50
N ILE A 4 6.28 2.78 1.66
CA ILE A 4 5.02 3.42 1.28
C ILE A 4 4.17 3.71 2.52
N VAL A 5 3.58 4.90 2.58
CA VAL A 5 2.53 5.26 3.54
C VAL A 5 1.23 5.52 2.78
N ILE A 6 0.15 4.87 3.19
CA ILE A 6 -1.17 5.03 2.55
C ILE A 6 -2.13 5.72 3.51
N PHE A 7 -2.65 6.87 3.10
CA PHE A 7 -3.72 7.56 3.80
C PHE A 7 -5.07 7.21 3.19
N GLY A 8 -5.99 6.69 4.00
CA GLY A 8 -7.30 6.20 3.52
C GLY A 8 -7.21 4.81 2.89
N SER A 9 -6.47 3.89 3.52
CA SER A 9 -6.25 2.53 3.03
C SER A 9 -7.54 1.70 2.92
N THR A 10 -8.62 2.14 3.55
CA THR A 10 -9.95 1.50 3.48
C THR A 10 -10.79 1.97 2.29
N GLY A 11 -10.46 3.11 1.69
CA GLY A 11 -11.15 3.63 0.51
C GLY A 11 -10.79 2.84 -0.75
N SER A 12 -11.57 3.02 -1.82
CA SER A 12 -11.38 2.31 -3.10
C SER A 12 -9.96 2.44 -3.67
N ILE A 13 -9.35 3.61 -3.53
CA ILE A 13 -7.97 3.85 -3.96
C ILE A 13 -6.96 3.14 -3.05
N GLY A 14 -7.18 3.17 -1.74
CA GLY A 14 -6.33 2.48 -0.77
C GLY A 14 -6.30 0.98 -0.99
N THR A 15 -7.47 0.36 -1.16
CA THR A 15 -7.58 -1.08 -1.45
C THR A 15 -6.94 -1.44 -2.79
N SER A 16 -7.20 -0.66 -3.85
CA SER A 16 -6.59 -0.88 -5.17
C SER A 16 -5.07 -0.74 -5.12
N THR A 17 -4.56 0.21 -4.33
CA THR A 17 -3.12 0.41 -4.12
C THR A 17 -2.51 -0.80 -3.41
N LEU A 18 -3.17 -1.31 -2.36
CA LEU A 18 -2.72 -2.51 -1.65
C LEU A 18 -2.63 -3.73 -2.56
N ASP A 19 -3.54 -3.86 -3.54
CA ASP A 19 -3.51 -4.96 -4.50
C ASP A 19 -2.28 -4.90 -5.42
N VAL A 20 -1.89 -3.71 -5.87
CA VAL A 20 -0.64 -3.53 -6.65
C VAL A 20 0.59 -3.84 -5.79
N LEU A 21 0.61 -3.40 -4.52
CA LEU A 21 1.73 -3.66 -3.62
C LEU A 21 1.89 -5.16 -3.33
N ARG A 22 0.78 -5.91 -3.22
CA ARG A 22 0.79 -7.38 -3.05
C ARG A 22 1.42 -8.11 -4.22
N LEU A 23 1.32 -7.58 -5.44
CA LEU A 23 1.92 -8.18 -6.64
C LEU A 23 3.45 -7.95 -6.72
N HIS A 24 4.00 -7.01 -5.95
CA HIS A 24 5.40 -6.61 -6.00
C HIS A 24 6.06 -6.48 -4.60
N PRO A 25 6.04 -7.55 -3.78
CA PRO A 25 6.57 -7.51 -2.41
C PRO A 25 8.09 -7.33 -2.36
N ASP A 26 8.81 -7.63 -3.45
CA ASP A 26 10.25 -7.42 -3.60
C ASP A 26 10.62 -5.93 -3.77
N LYS A 27 9.67 -5.12 -4.26
CA LYS A 27 9.90 -3.70 -4.57
C LYS A 27 9.41 -2.79 -3.46
N TYR A 28 8.29 -3.12 -2.84
CA TYR A 28 7.59 -2.24 -1.92
C TYR A 28 7.45 -2.83 -0.53
N GLN A 29 7.57 -1.97 0.47
CA GLN A 29 7.31 -2.28 1.86
C GLN A 29 6.36 -1.24 2.45
N ILE A 30 5.27 -1.70 3.06
CA ILE A 30 4.33 -0.81 3.73
C ILE A 30 4.96 -0.37 5.06
N PHE A 31 5.08 0.95 5.24
CA PHE A 31 5.55 1.54 6.50
C PHE A 31 4.39 1.87 7.43
N ALA A 32 3.32 2.48 6.91
CA ALA A 32 2.13 2.82 7.68
C ALA A 32 0.87 2.85 6.81
N LEU A 33 -0.26 2.53 7.42
CA LEU A 33 -1.60 2.63 6.83
C LEU A 33 -2.46 3.47 7.76
N THR A 34 -3.27 4.37 7.20
CA THR A 34 -4.34 5.05 7.95
C THR A 34 -5.69 4.66 7.36
N GLY A 35 -6.63 4.30 8.23
CA GLY A 35 -7.97 3.86 7.87
C GLY A 35 -8.81 4.97 7.28
#